data_AF-A0A843VFN9-F1
#
_entry.id   AF-A0A843VFN9-F1
#
_cell.length_a   1.000
_cell.length_b   1.000
_cell.length_c   1.000
_cell.angle_alpha   90.00
_cell.angle_beta   90.00
_cell.angle_gamma   90.00
#
_symmetry.space_group_name_H-M   'P 1'
#
loop_
_entity.id
_entity.type
_entity.pdbx_description
1 polymer ?
#
loop_
_entity_poly.entity_id
_entity_poly.type
_entity_poly.pdbx_seq_one_letter_code
_entity_poly.pdbx_strand_id
1 'polypeptide(L)'
;NVLIDILDSFTYFDCLWFNLYTNPLSRSKVLLWIKEKNGHWSLLILCHLGESKENSINPPVMVLLHSLLRTNPTELPIKIRKFVVDIYVAEGRGEKEEGISSIPLLIPQVPYQGNGSECGFSVLYYIYLFIQTAPHSFCLDGYPY
;
A
#
# COMPACT_ATOMS: atom_id res chain seq x y z
N ASN A 1 -15.36 -18.03 -0.08
CA ASN A 1 -14.35 -19.10 -0.18
C ASN A 1 -13.12 -18.65 -0.96
N VAL A 2 -13.14 -18.44 -2.27
CA VAL A 2 -11.95 -17.90 -3.00
C VAL A 2 -11.47 -16.53 -2.47
N LEU A 3 -12.39 -15.65 -2.08
CA LEU A 3 -12.06 -14.33 -1.53
C LEU A 3 -11.36 -14.40 -0.16
N ILE A 4 -11.58 -15.46 0.61
CA ILE A 4 -10.97 -15.66 1.93
C ILE A 4 -9.51 -16.10 1.74
N ASP A 5 -9.28 -17.05 0.84
CA ASP A 5 -7.93 -17.54 0.53
C ASP A 5 -7.03 -16.44 -0.07
N ILE A 6 -7.60 -15.51 -0.84
CA ILE A 6 -6.89 -14.32 -1.36
C ILE A 6 -6.51 -13.39 -0.21
N LEU A 7 -7.42 -13.11 0.73
CA LEU A 7 -7.15 -12.23 1.86
C LEU A 7 -6.04 -12.75 2.77
N ASP A 8 -5.93 -14.08 2.93
CA ASP A 8 -4.88 -14.72 3.74
C ASP A 8 -3.48 -14.62 3.12
N SER A 9 -3.37 -14.25 1.83
CA SER A 9 -2.09 -14.03 1.14
C SER A 9 -1.49 -12.63 1.32
N PHE A 10 -2.22 -11.72 1.98
CA PHE A 10 -1.76 -10.36 2.23
C PHE A 10 -1.44 -10.14 3.71
N THR A 11 -0.20 -9.72 3.98
CA THR A 11 0.12 -9.06 5.25
C THR A 11 -0.21 -7.58 5.11
N TYR A 12 -1.23 -7.13 5.83
CA TYR A 12 -1.57 -5.72 5.93
C TYR A 12 -0.99 -5.14 7.23
N PHE A 13 -0.37 -3.97 7.14
CA PHE A 13 -0.24 -3.11 8.31
C PHE A 13 -1.61 -2.50 8.55
N ASP A 14 -2.20 -2.81 9.71
CA ASP A 14 -3.51 -2.32 10.09
C ASP A 14 -3.46 -0.78 10.12
N CYS A 15 -4.05 -0.12 9.11
CA CYS A 15 -4.61 1.18 9.39
C CYS A 15 -5.75 0.84 10.34
N LEU A 16 -5.60 1.09 11.64
CA LEU A 16 -6.56 0.74 12.71
C LEU A 16 -8.04 0.86 12.26
N TRP A 17 -8.28 1.82 11.37
CA TRP A 17 -9.48 2.16 10.62
C TRP A 17 -10.08 1.05 9.75
N PHE A 18 -9.32 0.25 9.01
CA PHE A 18 -9.87 -0.81 8.16
C PHE A 18 -10.40 -1.97 8.99
N ASN A 19 -9.62 -2.44 9.98
CA ASN A 19 -10.11 -3.44 10.93
C ASN A 19 -11.37 -2.94 11.66
N LEU A 20 -11.35 -1.70 12.15
CA LEU A 20 -12.53 -1.05 12.72
C LEU A 20 -13.69 -0.87 11.71
N TYR A 21 -13.44 -0.71 10.42
CA TYR A 21 -14.48 -0.57 9.39
C TYR A 21 -15.19 -1.91 9.11
N THR A 22 -14.42 -3.00 9.08
CA THR A 22 -14.97 -4.34 8.82
C THR A 22 -15.93 -4.76 9.93
N ASN A 23 -15.68 -4.32 11.18
CA ASN A 23 -16.60 -4.49 12.30
C ASN A 23 -17.84 -3.58 12.15
N PRO A 24 -19.07 -4.15 12.07
CA PRO A 24 -20.31 -3.40 11.91
C PRO A 24 -20.56 -2.33 12.99
N LEU A 25 -20.05 -2.53 14.21
CA LEU A 25 -20.26 -1.62 15.35
C LEU A 25 -19.44 -0.34 15.24
N SER A 26 -18.29 -0.39 14.56
CA SER A 26 -17.38 0.74 14.40
C SER A 26 -17.40 1.33 13.00
N ARG A 27 -18.00 0.64 12.01
CA ARG A 27 -18.09 1.08 10.62
C ARG A 27 -18.56 2.52 10.43
N SER A 28 -19.69 2.90 11.04
CA SER A 28 -20.25 4.24 10.92
C SER A 28 -19.35 5.33 11.54
N LYS A 29 -18.68 5.01 12.65
CA LYS A 29 -17.70 5.90 13.30
C LYS A 29 -16.47 6.09 12.44
N VAL A 30 -15.95 5.01 11.86
CA VAL A 30 -14.82 5.09 10.93
C VAL A 30 -15.17 5.97 9.72
N LEU A 31 -16.35 5.79 9.13
CA LEU A 31 -16.82 6.63 8.02
C LEU A 31 -16.97 8.10 8.41
N LEU A 32 -17.44 8.38 9.62
CA LEU A 32 -17.53 9.75 10.15
C LEU A 32 -16.14 10.36 10.35
N TRP A 33 -15.21 9.62 10.94
CA TRP A 33 -13.86 10.11 11.17
C TRP A 33 -13.08 10.35 9.87
N ILE A 34 -13.32 9.53 8.83
CA ILE A 34 -12.75 9.76 7.48
C ILE A 34 -13.24 11.11 6.94
N LYS A 35 -14.51 11.44 7.20
CA LYS A 35 -15.11 12.72 6.81
C LYS A 35 -14.61 13.90 7.65
N GLU A 36 -14.27 13.68 8.92
CA GLU A 36 -13.83 14.74 9.86
C GLU A 36 -12.31 15.02 9.82
N LYS A 37 -11.49 14.03 9.44
CA LYS A 37 -10.04 14.19 9.33
C LYS A 37 -9.68 15.03 8.10
N ASN A 38 -9.31 16.28 8.33
CA ASN A 38 -8.68 17.18 7.34
C ASN A 38 -7.21 16.81 7.03
N GLY A 39 -6.92 15.51 6.84
CA GLY A 39 -5.58 15.01 6.55
C GLY A 39 -5.52 14.34 5.18
N HIS A 40 -4.38 14.43 4.51
CA HIS A 40 -4.17 13.72 3.26
C HIS A 40 -3.89 12.23 3.52
N TRP A 41 -4.69 11.37 2.92
CA TRP A 41 -4.53 9.93 2.96
C TRP A 41 -3.70 9.46 1.75
N SER A 42 -2.80 8.52 2.00
CA SER A 42 -2.00 7.85 0.96
C SER A 42 -1.99 6.35 1.22
N LEU A 43 -1.83 5.56 0.16
CA LEU A 43 -1.73 4.11 0.24
C LEU A 43 -0.36 3.66 -0.22
N LEU A 44 0.38 2.95 0.63
CA LEU A 44 1.62 2.26 0.29
C LEU A 44 1.33 0.76 0.25
N ILE A 45 1.62 0.13 -0.88
CA ILE A 45 1.47 -1.31 -1.11
C ILE A 45 2.88 -1.89 -1.28
N LEU A 46 3.20 -2.93 -0.52
CA LEU A 46 4.46 -3.66 -0.60
C LEU A 46 4.19 -5.04 -1.21
N CYS A 47 4.63 -5.27 -2.44
CA CYS A 47 4.43 -6.53 -3.15
C CYS A 47 5.72 -7.37 -3.12
N HIS A 48 5.57 -8.69 -2.98
CA HIS A 48 6.66 -9.67 -3.03
C HIS A 48 7.80 -9.39 -2.03
N LEU A 49 7.53 -8.64 -0.96
CA LEU A 49 8.57 -8.21 -0.01
C LEU A 49 9.14 -9.40 0.76
N GLY A 50 8.30 -10.37 1.11
CA GLY A 50 8.69 -11.58 1.86
C GLY A 50 9.31 -12.69 1.01
N GLU A 51 9.35 -12.54 -0.33
CA GLU A 51 9.92 -13.56 -1.20
C GLU A 51 11.45 -13.43 -1.24
N SER A 52 12.16 -14.57 -1.22
CA SER A 52 13.61 -14.57 -1.39
C SER A 52 13.97 -14.33 -2.86
N LYS A 53 14.98 -13.48 -3.11
CA LYS A 53 15.47 -13.16 -4.47
C LYS A 53 15.81 -14.39 -5.32
N GLU A 54 16.12 -15.51 -4.68
CA GLU A 54 16.53 -16.76 -5.34
C GLU A 54 15.36 -17.59 -5.88
N ASN A 55 14.12 -17.36 -5.39
CA ASN A 55 12.94 -18.17 -5.73
C ASN A 55 11.77 -17.37 -6.31
N SER A 56 11.83 -16.04 -6.35
CA SER A 56 10.70 -15.23 -6.82
C SER A 56 10.69 -15.05 -8.33
N ILE A 57 9.59 -15.47 -8.98
CA ILE A 57 9.30 -15.10 -10.38
C ILE A 57 9.09 -13.58 -10.52
N ASN A 58 8.70 -12.90 -9.43
CA ASN A 58 8.43 -11.46 -9.40
C ASN A 58 9.33 -10.75 -8.36
N PRO A 59 10.10 -9.72 -8.76
CA PRO A 59 10.93 -8.99 -7.81
C PRO A 59 10.08 -8.16 -6.83
N PRO A 60 10.60 -7.88 -5.60
CA PRO A 60 9.94 -6.98 -4.65
C PRO A 60 9.71 -5.59 -5.27
N VAL A 61 8.55 -5.00 -4.98
CA VAL A 61 8.16 -3.67 -5.50
C VAL A 61 7.25 -2.95 -4.51
N MET A 62 7.42 -1.63 -4.42
CA MET A 62 6.58 -0.74 -3.62
C MET A 62 5.72 0.12 -4.55
N VAL A 63 4.44 0.27 -4.24
CA VAL A 63 3.51 1.14 -4.98
C VAL A 63 2.92 2.17 -4.02
N LEU A 64 3.14 3.45 -4.29
CA LEU A 64 2.60 4.56 -3.50
C LEU A 64 1.52 5.28 -4.30
N LEU A 65 0.27 5.13 -3.88
CA LEU A 65 -0.87 5.88 -4.40
C LEU A 65 -1.09 7.12 -3.53
N HIS A 66 -0.88 8.29 -4.12
CA HIS A 66 -0.92 9.57 -3.40
C HIS A 66 -1.70 10.60 -4.23
N SER A 67 -2.98 10.79 -3.90
CA SER A 67 -3.92 11.53 -4.77
C SER A 67 -3.69 13.05 -4.83
N LEU A 68 -2.80 13.61 -4.01
CA LEU A 68 -2.45 15.04 -4.01
C LEU A 68 -1.01 15.35 -4.47
N LEU A 69 -0.26 14.37 -5.00
CA LEU A 69 1.16 14.53 -5.31
C LEU A 69 1.30 15.35 -6.60
N ARG A 70 1.15 16.68 -6.52
CA ARG A 70 1.43 17.59 -7.64
C ARG A 70 2.93 17.77 -7.87
N THR A 71 3.74 17.52 -6.84
CA THR A 71 5.21 17.58 -6.84
C THR A 71 5.73 16.47 -5.96
N ASN A 72 6.74 15.74 -6.43
CA ASN A 72 7.33 14.61 -5.72
C ASN A 72 8.06 15.12 -4.46
N PRO A 73 7.52 15.01 -3.23
CA PRO A 73 8.20 15.48 -2.05
C PRO A 73 9.34 14.51 -1.79
N THR A 74 10.58 14.96 -1.99
CA THR A 74 11.80 14.13 -1.89
C THR A 74 11.91 13.37 -0.56
N GLU A 75 11.30 13.88 0.51
CA GLU A 75 11.35 13.29 1.85
C GLU A 75 10.51 12.01 2.02
N LEU A 76 9.32 11.91 1.39
CA LEU A 76 8.43 10.77 1.60
C LEU A 76 9.01 9.45 1.02
N PRO A 77 9.54 9.42 -0.22
CA PRO A 77 10.28 8.27 -0.74
C PRO A 77 11.45 7.84 0.15
N ILE A 78 12.20 8.80 0.74
CA ILE A 78 13.31 8.49 1.65
C ILE A 78 12.80 7.78 2.91
N LYS A 79 11.72 8.30 3.52
CA LYS A 79 11.10 7.69 4.70
C LYS A 79 10.57 6.28 4.41
N ILE A 80 9.95 6.08 3.25
CA ILE A 80 9.46 4.77 2.82
C ILE A 80 10.61 3.78 2.65
N ARG A 81 11.72 4.19 2.01
CA ARG A 81 12.89 3.32 1.86
C ARG A 81 13.48 2.92 3.20
N LYS A 82 13.62 3.88 4.12
CA LYS A 82 14.08 3.59 5.49
C LYS A 82 13.14 2.63 6.22
N PHE A 83 11.83 2.84 6.13
CA PHE A 83 10.84 1.95 6.72
C PHE A 83 10.98 0.51 6.22
N VAL A 84 11.22 0.30 4.93
CA VAL A 84 11.46 -1.05 4.37
C VAL A 84 12.78 -1.65 4.84
N VAL A 85 13.86 -0.86 4.92
CA VAL A 85 15.14 -1.33 5.50
C VAL A 85 14.93 -1.79 6.95
N ASP A 86 14.22 -1.00 7.76
CA ASP A 86 13.94 -1.31 9.15
C ASP A 86 13.13 -2.62 9.29
N ILE A 87 12.21 -2.92 8.36
CA ILE A 87 11.49 -4.22 8.31
C ILE A 87 12.47 -5.38 8.10
N TYR A 88 13.34 -5.30 7.08
CA TYR A 88 14.28 -6.38 6.77
C TYR A 88 15.25 -6.64 7.93
N VAL A 89 15.74 -5.58 8.57
CA VAL A 89 16.62 -5.66 9.74
C VAL A 89 15.89 -6.29 10.91
N ALA A 90 14.65 -5.88 11.19
CA ALA A 90 13.84 -6.44 12.27
C ALA A 90 13.50 -7.92 12.06
N GLU A 91 13.29 -8.34 10.81
CA GLU A 91 13.09 -9.74 10.44
C GLU A 91 14.38 -10.56 10.44
N GLY A 92 15.55 -9.94 10.68
CA GLY A 92 16.85 -10.61 10.71
C GLY A 92 17.29 -11.15 9.36
N ARG A 93 16.82 -10.55 8.26
CA ARG A 93 17.11 -11.04 6.92
C ARG A 93 18.53 -10.66 6.47
N GLY A 94 19.12 -11.49 5.61
CA GLY A 94 20.52 -11.37 5.19
C GLY A 94 20.78 -10.44 4.01
N GLU A 95 19.75 -9.83 3.43
CA GLU A 95 19.89 -8.89 2.31
C GLU A 95 20.65 -7.63 2.73
N LYS A 96 21.55 -7.17 1.86
CA LYS A 96 22.30 -5.93 2.07
C LYS A 96 21.39 -4.71 1.92
N GLU A 97 21.64 -3.67 2.69
CA GLU A 97 20.89 -2.40 2.67
C GLU A 97 20.85 -1.77 1.27
N GLU A 98 21.92 -1.86 0.48
CA GLU A 98 21.94 -1.35 -0.91
C GLU A 98 20.98 -2.15 -1.81
N GLY A 99 20.85 -3.46 -1.54
CA GLY A 99 19.94 -4.35 -2.25
C GLY A 99 18.47 -4.11 -1.89
N ILE A 100 18.18 -3.61 -0.69
CA ILE A 100 16.84 -3.23 -0.22
C ILE A 100 16.49 -1.82 -0.71
N SER A 101 17.45 -0.90 -0.61
CA SER A 101 17.30 0.49 -1.06
C SER A 101 17.09 0.62 -2.57
N SER A 102 17.45 -0.40 -3.35
CA SER A 102 17.21 -0.47 -4.80
C SER A 102 15.84 -1.07 -5.18
N ILE A 103 15.03 -1.52 -4.22
CA ILE A 103 13.65 -1.95 -4.49
C ILE A 103 12.89 -0.81 -5.19
N PRO A 104 12.23 -1.06 -6.34
CA PRO A 104 11.49 -0.04 -7.06
C PRO A 104 10.37 0.56 -6.20
N LEU A 105 10.29 1.90 -6.18
CA LEU A 105 9.15 2.65 -5.64
C LEU A 105 8.41 3.29 -6.80
N LEU A 106 7.20 2.81 -7.05
CA LEU A 106 6.34 3.27 -8.12
C LEU A 106 5.32 4.24 -7.58
N ILE A 107 5.10 5.32 -8.31
CA ILE A 107 4.15 6.38 -7.94
C ILE A 107 3.25 6.61 -9.17
N PRO A 108 2.27 5.74 -9.43
CA PRO A 108 1.38 5.89 -10.58
C PRO A 108 0.52 7.14 -10.43
N GLN A 109 0.12 7.69 -11.58
CA GLN A 109 -0.79 8.83 -11.63
C GLN A 109 -2.21 8.33 -11.37
N VAL A 110 -2.77 8.68 -10.21
CA VAL A 110 -4.16 8.34 -9.89
C VAL A 110 -5.08 9.54 -10.13
N PRO A 111 -6.38 9.33 -10.43
CA PRO A 111 -7.35 10.42 -10.59
C PRO A 111 -7.22 11.50 -9.50
N TYR A 112 -6.95 12.72 -9.93
CA TYR A 112 -6.75 13.87 -9.04
C TYR A 112 -8.06 14.24 -8.35
N GLN A 113 -8.01 14.41 -7.03
CA GLN A 113 -9.14 14.89 -6.25
C GLN A 113 -8.98 16.38 -5.95
N GLY A 114 -9.81 17.20 -6.58
CA GLY A 114 -9.75 18.67 -6.47
C GLY A 114 -10.04 19.21 -5.07
N ASN A 115 -10.64 18.40 -4.19
CA ASN A 115 -10.81 18.70 -2.78
C ASN A 115 -10.06 17.64 -1.93
N GLY A 116 -9.32 18.08 -0.91
CA GLY A 116 -8.58 17.16 -0.03
C GLY A 116 -9.46 16.24 0.82
N SER A 117 -10.79 16.44 0.79
CA SER A 117 -11.78 15.73 1.61
C SER A 117 -12.10 14.31 1.12
N GLU A 118 -11.74 13.96 -0.11
CA GLU A 118 -12.13 12.66 -0.71
C GLU A 118 -10.99 11.63 -0.76
N CYS A 119 -9.80 11.97 -0.29
CA CYS A 119 -8.63 11.09 -0.35
C CYS A 119 -8.80 9.78 0.44
N GLY A 120 -9.56 9.79 1.53
CA GLY A 120 -9.91 8.58 2.25
C GLY A 120 -10.75 7.60 1.43
N PHE A 121 -11.72 8.09 0.64
CA PHE A 121 -12.53 7.22 -0.24
C PHE A 121 -11.70 6.64 -1.38
N SER A 122 -10.79 7.43 -1.95
CA SER A 122 -9.84 6.96 -2.95
C SER A 122 -8.97 5.82 -2.41
N VAL A 123 -8.41 5.96 -1.20
CA VAL A 123 -7.62 4.89 -0.58
C VAL A 123 -8.43 3.61 -0.42
N LEU A 124 -9.67 3.69 0.09
CA LEU A 124 -10.54 2.51 0.22
C LEU A 124 -10.86 1.87 -1.14
N TYR A 125 -11.11 2.69 -2.15
CA TYR A 125 -11.38 2.21 -3.50
C TYR A 125 -10.15 1.55 -4.13
N TYR A 126 -8.95 2.10 -3.95
CA TYR A 126 -7.73 1.48 -4.46
C TYR A 126 -7.33 0.22 -3.70
N ILE A 127 -7.61 0.12 -2.40
CA ILE A 127 -7.47 -1.14 -1.66
C ILE A 127 -8.43 -2.18 -2.26
N TYR A 128 -9.70 -1.81 -2.46
CA TYR A 128 -10.69 -2.70 -3.05
C TYR A 128 -10.27 -3.19 -4.43
N LEU A 129 -9.89 -2.27 -5.33
CA LEU A 129 -9.41 -2.62 -6.66
C LEU A 129 -8.17 -3.51 -6.58
N PHE A 130 -7.20 -3.19 -5.73
CA PHE A 130 -5.97 -3.97 -5.58
C PHE A 130 -6.28 -5.39 -5.14
N ILE A 131 -7.15 -5.58 -4.14
CA ILE A 131 -7.55 -6.92 -3.69
C ILE A 131 -8.31 -7.69 -4.79
N GLN A 132 -9.18 -7.02 -5.56
CA GLN A 132 -9.93 -7.66 -6.65
C GLN A 132 -9.03 -8.06 -7.82
N THR A 133 -7.99 -7.27 -8.10
CA THR A 133 -7.13 -7.47 -9.27
C THR A 133 -5.79 -8.08 -8.93
N ALA A 134 -5.44 -8.24 -7.64
CA ALA A 134 -4.17 -8.79 -7.22
C ALA A 134 -4.01 -10.19 -7.80
N PRO A 135 -3.17 -10.35 -8.82
CA PRO A 135 -2.89 -11.67 -9.34
C PRO A 135 -2.02 -12.37 -8.31
N HIS A 136 -1.95 -13.70 -8.35
CA HIS A 136 -0.91 -14.46 -7.65
C HIS A 136 0.53 -14.01 -8.02
N SER A 137 0.68 -13.12 -9.00
CA SER A 137 1.89 -12.41 -9.43
C SER A 137 1.55 -10.95 -9.77
N PHE A 138 1.96 -9.95 -8.96
CA PHE A 138 1.77 -8.55 -9.33
C PHE A 138 2.60 -8.24 -10.59
N CYS A 139 1.94 -7.77 -11.66
CA CYS A 139 2.60 -7.36 -12.91
C CYS A 139 2.19 -5.92 -13.25
N LEU A 140 3.16 -5.13 -13.71
CA LEU A 140 2.98 -3.72 -14.03
C LEU A 140 2.12 -3.47 -15.26
N ASP A 141 2.13 -4.40 -16.22
CA ASP A 141 1.54 -4.20 -17.56
C ASP A 141 0.00 -4.36 -17.61
N GLY A 142 -0.69 -4.47 -16.46
CA GLY A 142 -2.14 -4.71 -16.42
C GLY A 142 -2.89 -4.14 -15.22
N TYR A 143 -2.28 -3.24 -14.44
CA TYR A 143 -2.88 -2.71 -13.21
C TYR A 143 -3.74 -1.46 -13.49
N PRO A 144 -4.95 -1.32 -12.91
CA PRO A 144 -5.97 -0.36 -13.38
C PRO A 144 -5.83 1.07 -12.84
N TYR A 145 -4.63 1.56 -12.53
CA TYR A 145 -4.41 2.90 -11.95
C TYR A 145 -3.58 3.81 -12.84
#